data_AF-A0A926SI60-F1
#
_entry.id   AF-A0A926SI60-F1
#
_cell.length_a   1.000
_cell.length_b   1.000
_cell.length_c   1.000
_cell.angle_alpha   90.00
_cell.angle_beta   90.00
_cell.angle_gamma   90.00
#
_symmetry.space_group_name_H-M   'P 1'
#
loop_
_entity.id
_entity.type
_entity.pdbx_description
1 polymer ?
#
loop_
_entity_poly.entity_id
_entity_poly.type
_entity_poly.pdbx_seq_one_letter_code
_entity_poly.pdbx_strand_id
1 'polypeptide(L)'
;MTTTSVQLREFSTTATAAASDSESGLCSLFATIPPERIGLNGEYDHHGLAKRVWQALRVRFSARDLEKLRVMQRGKVVIFLGSVASLEVLKHFVSIAREIEGAIDVETHGVRIK
;
A
#
# COMPACT_ATOMS: atom_id res chain seq x y z
N MET A 1 -71.34 -11.25 -36.72
CA MET A 1 -71.11 -12.68 -36.39
C MET A 1 -69.69 -12.97 -36.86
N THR A 2 -68.69 -13.28 -36.04
CA THR A 2 -68.69 -14.26 -34.94
C THR A 2 -67.51 -13.96 -33.99
N THR A 3 -67.77 -14.17 -32.69
CA THR A 3 -66.90 -14.22 -31.51
C THR A 3 -65.63 -15.06 -31.66
N THR A 4 -64.56 -14.74 -30.89
CA THR A 4 -63.67 -15.67 -30.14
C THR A 4 -62.44 -14.87 -29.65
N SER A 5 -62.39 -14.43 -28.39
CA SER A 5 -62.01 -15.13 -27.13
C SER A 5 -60.50 -15.08 -26.81
N VAL A 6 -60.27 -14.60 -25.59
CA VAL A 6 -59.03 -14.37 -24.83
C VAL A 6 -58.22 -15.65 -24.58
N GLN A 7 -56.89 -15.55 -24.59
CA GLN A 7 -56.03 -16.21 -23.58
C GLN A 7 -54.75 -15.40 -23.33
N LEU A 8 -54.69 -14.79 -22.14
CA LEU A 8 -53.47 -14.39 -21.44
C LEU A 8 -52.67 -15.66 -21.11
N ARG A 9 -51.39 -15.71 -21.50
CA ARG A 9 -50.44 -16.72 -21.01
C ARG A 9 -49.11 -16.05 -20.66
N GLU A 10 -48.97 -15.91 -19.35
CA GLU A 10 -47.78 -16.14 -18.51
C GLU A 10 -46.41 -15.65 -18.99
N PHE A 11 -45.92 -14.64 -18.27
CA PHE A 11 -44.53 -14.23 -18.18
C PHE A 11 -43.66 -15.43 -17.77
N SER A 12 -42.89 -15.97 -18.73
CA SER A 12 -41.77 -16.85 -18.44
C SER A 12 -40.48 -16.06 -18.63
N THR A 13 -39.92 -15.63 -17.51
CA THR A 13 -38.57 -15.07 -17.42
C THR A 13 -37.56 -16.17 -17.72
N THR A 14 -36.97 -16.14 -18.91
CA THR A 14 -35.66 -16.75 -19.14
C THR A 14 -34.71 -15.66 -19.60
N ALA A 15 -33.89 -15.21 -18.65
CA ALA A 15 -32.81 -14.27 -18.86
C ALA A 15 -31.85 -14.79 -19.93
N THR A 16 -31.99 -14.25 -21.14
CA THR A 16 -30.91 -14.18 -22.12
C THR A 16 -30.11 -12.93 -21.80
N ALA A 17 -28.93 -13.10 -21.22
CA ALA A 17 -27.94 -12.03 -21.10
C ALA A 17 -26.55 -12.63 -21.34
N ALA A 18 -26.25 -12.91 -22.61
CA ALA A 18 -24.89 -12.79 -23.10
C ALA A 18 -24.62 -11.29 -23.27
N ALA A 19 -24.22 -10.63 -22.18
CA ALA A 19 -23.69 -9.29 -22.19
C ALA A 19 -22.17 -9.39 -21.97
N SER A 20 -21.45 -9.51 -23.08
CA SER A 20 -20.08 -9.04 -23.18
C SER A 20 -20.11 -7.52 -23.17
N ASP A 21 -20.00 -6.91 -22.00
CA ASP A 21 -19.63 -5.51 -21.90
C ASP A 21 -18.38 -5.37 -21.05
N SER A 22 -17.31 -4.98 -21.74
CA SER A 22 -16.03 -4.60 -21.21
C SER A 22 -16.17 -3.28 -20.44
N GLU A 23 -16.48 -3.36 -19.15
CA GLU A 23 -16.33 -2.22 -18.22
C GLU A 23 -14.97 -2.26 -17.49
N SER A 24 -13.89 -2.66 -18.15
CA SER A 24 -12.53 -2.56 -17.59
C SER A 24 -11.84 -1.25 -18.03
N GLY A 25 -12.51 -0.11 -17.89
CA GLY A 25 -12.02 1.13 -18.50
C GLY A 25 -11.66 2.27 -17.54
N LEU A 26 -12.44 2.46 -16.47
CA LEU A 26 -12.42 3.75 -15.75
C LEU A 26 -12.16 3.65 -14.24
N CYS A 27 -12.07 2.45 -13.67
CA CYS A 27 -11.80 2.26 -12.24
C CYS A 27 -10.30 2.03 -11.92
N SER A 28 -9.41 1.94 -12.91
CA SER A 28 -7.97 1.76 -12.67
C SER A 28 -7.21 3.08 -12.50
N LEU A 29 -7.79 4.22 -12.91
CA LEU A 29 -7.15 5.54 -12.80
C LEU A 29 -7.22 6.12 -11.39
N PHE A 30 -8.15 5.66 -10.55
CA PHE A 30 -8.41 6.22 -9.21
C PHE A 30 -8.37 5.18 -8.07
N ALA A 31 -8.00 3.92 -8.33
CA ALA A 31 -8.05 2.83 -7.33
C ALA A 31 -6.70 2.14 -7.09
N THR A 32 -5.58 2.84 -7.23
CA THR A 32 -4.28 2.31 -6.81
C THR A 32 -3.95 2.85 -5.42
N ILE A 33 -3.66 1.93 -4.48
CA ILE A 33 -3.15 2.29 -3.16
C ILE A 33 -1.88 3.11 -3.36
N PRO A 34 -1.75 4.32 -2.80
CA PRO A 34 -0.52 5.10 -2.92
C PRO A 34 0.66 4.27 -2.43
N PRO A 35 1.84 4.32 -3.09
CA PRO A 35 2.94 3.41 -2.79
C PRO A 35 3.39 3.48 -1.33
N GLU A 36 3.38 4.66 -0.72
CA GLU A 36 3.69 4.85 0.70
C GLU A 36 2.66 4.25 1.67
N ARG A 37 1.47 3.90 1.15
CA ARG A 37 0.35 3.29 1.87
C ARG A 37 0.21 1.80 1.62
N ILE A 38 1.01 1.21 0.74
CA ILE A 38 1.01 -0.25 0.56
C ILE A 38 1.51 -0.87 1.88
N GLY A 39 0.99 -2.00 2.34
CA GLY A 39 1.43 -2.70 3.54
C GLY A 39 2.59 -3.66 3.27
N LEU A 40 2.74 -4.67 4.12
CA LEU A 40 3.75 -5.72 3.91
C LEU A 40 3.29 -6.79 2.91
N ASN A 41 1.98 -6.99 2.77
CA ASN A 41 1.36 -8.01 1.92
C ASN A 41 0.57 -7.40 0.75
N GLY A 42 0.77 -6.11 0.46
CA GLY A 42 0.05 -5.40 -0.60
C GLY A 42 -1.24 -4.70 -0.16
N GLU A 43 -1.63 -4.81 1.11
CA GLU A 43 -2.83 -4.18 1.67
C GLU A 43 -2.70 -2.65 1.81
N TYR A 44 -3.81 -1.95 2.05
CA TYR A 44 -3.72 -0.55 2.47
C TYR A 44 -3.30 -0.48 3.96
N ASP A 45 -2.26 0.28 4.24
CA ASP A 45 -1.73 0.53 5.57
C ASP A 45 -1.29 1.99 5.72
N HIS A 46 -1.83 2.66 6.73
CA HIS A 46 -1.51 4.05 7.01
C HIS A 46 -0.01 4.27 7.32
N HIS A 47 0.68 3.23 7.80
CA HIS A 47 2.12 3.21 8.11
C HIS A 47 2.89 2.20 7.27
N GLY A 48 2.36 1.89 6.09
CA GLY A 48 2.89 0.88 5.19
C GLY A 48 4.37 1.06 4.84
N LEU A 49 4.76 2.27 4.44
CA LEU A 49 6.16 2.61 4.16
C LEU A 49 7.05 2.40 5.39
N ALA A 50 6.66 2.91 6.57
CA ALA A 50 7.45 2.72 7.79
C ALA A 50 7.66 1.23 8.13
N LYS A 51 6.62 0.41 7.97
CA LYS A 51 6.70 -1.04 8.23
C LYS A 51 7.64 -1.74 7.24
N ARG A 52 7.54 -1.43 5.95
CA ARG A 52 8.45 -1.98 4.93
C ARG A 52 9.90 -1.57 5.17
N VAL A 53 10.15 -0.30 5.50
CA VAL A 53 11.49 0.17 5.85
C VAL A 53 12.02 -0.57 7.08
N TRP A 54 11.22 -0.71 8.13
CA TRP A 54 11.61 -1.45 9.33
C TRP A 54 11.94 -2.91 9.03
N GLN A 55 11.15 -3.59 8.20
CA GLN A 55 11.44 -4.95 7.75
C GLN A 55 12.75 -5.01 6.95
N ALA A 56 12.97 -4.07 6.02
CA ALA A 56 14.18 -4.03 5.21
C ALA A 56 15.45 -3.84 6.04
N LEU A 57 15.38 -3.04 7.11
CA LEU A 57 16.46 -2.88 8.09
C LEU A 57 16.69 -4.16 8.89
N ARG A 58 15.62 -4.80 9.39
CA ARG A 58 15.72 -6.05 10.17
C ARG A 58 16.32 -7.23 9.42
N VAL A 59 16.24 -7.23 8.09
CA VAL A 59 16.87 -8.25 7.25
C VAL A 59 18.39 -8.04 7.15
N ARG A 60 18.88 -6.80 7.26
CA ARG A 60 20.28 -6.43 6.98
C ARG A 60 21.10 -6.15 8.24
N PHE A 61 20.45 -5.79 9.35
CA PHE A 61 21.13 -5.41 10.59
C PHE A 61 20.70 -6.28 11.75
N SER A 62 21.59 -6.38 12.74
CA SER A 62 21.31 -7.14 13.95
C SER A 62 20.26 -6.42 14.83
N ALA A 63 19.60 -7.18 15.70
CA ALA A 63 18.67 -6.60 16.67
C ALA A 63 19.35 -5.55 17.58
N ARG A 64 20.66 -5.70 17.83
CA ARG A 64 21.45 -4.76 18.64
C ARG A 64 21.66 -3.42 17.96
N ASP A 65 21.85 -3.41 16.64
CA ASP A 65 22.03 -2.18 15.86
C ASP A 65 20.74 -1.36 15.78
N LEU A 66 19.59 -2.04 15.84
CA LEU A 66 18.26 -1.46 15.70
C LEU A 66 17.55 -1.20 17.04
N GLU A 67 18.12 -1.67 18.16
CA GLU A 67 17.48 -1.68 19.49
C GLU A 67 16.91 -0.32 19.89
N LYS A 68 17.63 0.76 19.57
CA LYS A 68 17.26 2.14 19.91
C LYS A 68 16.83 2.96 18.71
N LEU A 69 16.54 2.32 17.58
CA LEU A 69 16.03 2.98 16.37
C LEU A 69 14.51 2.81 16.31
N ARG A 70 13.81 3.91 16.04
CA ARG A 70 12.39 3.90 15.70
C ARG A 70 12.21 4.44 14.29
N VAL A 71 11.32 3.80 13.54
CA VAL A 71 10.95 4.22 12.18
C VAL A 71 9.53 4.75 12.23
N MET A 72 9.34 5.97 11.75
CA MET A 72 8.05 6.61 11.61
C MET A 72 7.85 7.09 10.17
N GLN A 73 6.63 7.47 9.84
CA GLN A 73 6.26 7.95 8.52
C GLN A 73 5.34 9.16 8.63
N ARG A 74 5.59 10.17 7.80
CA ARG A 74 4.71 11.33 7.58
C ARG A 74 4.47 11.46 6.07
N GLY A 75 3.35 10.91 5.59
CA GLY A 75 3.08 10.80 4.15
C GLY A 75 4.16 9.96 3.47
N LYS A 76 4.90 10.54 2.53
CA LYS A 76 5.99 9.91 1.77
C LYS A 76 7.38 10.06 2.43
N VAL A 77 7.45 10.70 3.60
CA VAL A 77 8.70 10.95 4.33
C VAL A 77 8.89 9.90 5.42
N VAL A 78 10.05 9.27 5.44
CA VAL A 78 10.49 8.37 6.51
C VAL A 78 11.20 9.18 7.58
N ILE A 79 10.90 8.93 8.85
CA ILE A 79 11.52 9.65 9.97
C ILE A 79 12.21 8.62 10.86
N PHE A 80 13.52 8.77 11.02
CA PHE A 80 14.30 8.00 11.99
C PHE A 80 14.44 8.78 13.29
N LEU A 81 14.18 8.09 14.40
CA LEU A 81 14.31 8.63 15.75
C LEU A 81 15.14 7.68 16.61
N GLY A 82 15.81 8.23 17.62
CA GLY A 82 16.48 7.46 18.68
C GLY A 82 18.00 7.59 18.66
N SER A 83 18.73 6.47 18.66
CA SER A 83 20.20 6.49 18.63
C SER A 83 20.83 5.38 17.82
N VAL A 84 21.96 5.68 17.18
CA VAL A 84 22.74 4.76 16.33
C VAL A 84 24.21 4.75 16.74
N ALA A 85 24.93 3.70 16.35
CA ALA A 85 26.32 3.50 16.76
C ALA A 85 27.32 4.44 16.06
N SER A 86 27.05 4.85 14.81
CA SER A 86 27.93 5.75 14.06
C SER A 86 27.16 6.45 12.94
N LEU A 87 27.77 7.49 12.36
CA LEU A 87 27.24 8.18 11.19
C LEU A 87 27.15 7.25 9.96
N GLU A 88 28.10 6.32 9.82
CA GLU A 88 28.13 5.37 8.69
C GLU A 88 26.92 4.44 8.72
N VAL A 89 26.57 3.92 9.89
CA VAL A 89 25.37 3.10 10.08
C VAL A 89 24.11 3.90 9.73
N LEU A 90 24.03 5.16 10.16
CA LEU A 90 22.90 6.03 9.81
C LEU A 90 22.78 6.26 8.31
N LYS A 91 23.91 6.47 7.61
CA LYS A 91 23.93 6.61 6.15
C LYS A 91 23.42 5.34 5.46
N HIS A 92 23.78 4.15 5.96
CA HIS A 92 23.26 2.90 5.41
C HIS A 92 21.74 2.77 5.62
N PHE A 93 21.23 3.14 6.80
CA PHE A 93 19.78 3.14 7.04
C PHE A 93 19.04 4.07 6.07
N VAL A 94 19.59 5.27 5.83
CA VAL A 94 19.02 6.25 4.89
C VAL A 94 19.04 5.70 3.46
N SER A 95 20.13 5.06 3.03
CA SER A 95 20.20 4.42 1.70
C SER A 95 19.09 3.40 1.52
N ILE A 96 18.95 2.48 2.47
CA ILE A 96 17.92 1.44 2.42
C ILE A 96 16.51 2.04 2.41
N ALA A 97 16.26 3.07 3.22
CA ALA A 97 14.94 3.71 3.24
C ALA A 97 14.58 4.40 1.92
N ARG A 98 15.57 4.98 1.23
CA ARG A 98 15.40 5.61 -0.09
C ARG A 98 15.16 4.61 -1.22
N GLU A 99 15.60 3.37 -1.06
CA GLU A 99 15.34 2.29 -2.01
C GLU A 99 13.92 1.74 -1.91
N ILE A 100 13.19 2.03 -0.83
CA ILE A 100 11.81 1.56 -0.66
C ILE A 100 10.84 2.43 -1.48
N GLU A 101 10.06 1.76 -2.32
CA GLU A 101 9.01 2.40 -3.11
C GLU A 101 8.04 3.20 -2.22
N GLY A 102 7.78 4.44 -2.63
CA GLY A 102 6.93 5.41 -1.92
C GLY A 102 7.68 6.39 -1.02
N ALA A 103 8.98 6.16 -0.73
CA ALA A 103 9.80 7.14 -0.03
C ALA A 103 10.24 8.26 -0.98
N ILE A 104 10.03 9.52 -0.59
CA ILE A 104 10.59 10.69 -1.30
C ILE A 104 11.70 11.36 -0.50
N ASP A 105 11.70 11.21 0.82
CA ASP A 105 12.71 11.80 1.70
C ASP A 105 12.85 11.03 3.02
N VAL A 106 13.97 11.26 3.71
CA VAL A 106 14.31 10.63 4.99
C VAL A 106 14.83 11.68 5.98
N GLU A 107 14.12 11.87 7.08
CA GLU A 107 14.50 12.77 8.17
C GLU A 107 15.27 12.03 9.26
N THR A 108 16.43 12.58 9.65
CA THR A 108 17.31 11.99 10.67
C THR A 108 17.58 12.92 11.87
N HIS A 109 16.96 14.10 11.91
CA HIS A 109 17.18 15.10 12.98
C HIS A 109 16.88 14.57 14.39
N GLY A 110 16.02 13.56 14.52
CA GLY A 110 15.72 12.92 15.80
C GLY A 110 16.64 11.76 16.19
N VAL A 111 17.72 11.52 15.42
CA VAL A 111 18.72 10.48 15.70
C VAL A 111 19.93 11.10 16.39
N ARG A 112 20.36 10.50 17.50
CA ARG A 112 21.63 10.80 18.16
C ARG A 112 22.69 9.77 17.77
N ILE A 113 23.86 10.25 17.41
CA ILE A 113 25.03 9.41 17.17
C ILE A 113 25.76 9.26 18.52
N LYS A 114 26.17 8.04 18.86
CA LYS A 114 26.92 7.75 20.09
C LYS A 114 28.40 8.04 19.94
#